data_AF-A0A370NSZ5-F1
#
_entry.id   AF-A0A370NSZ5-F1
#
_cell.length_a   1.000
_cell.length_b   1.000
_cell.length_c   1.000
_cell.angle_alpha   90.00
_cell.angle_beta   90.00
_cell.angle_gamma   90.00
#
_symmetry.space_group_name_H-M   'P 1'
#
loop_
_entity.id
_entity.type
_entity.pdbx_description
1 polymer ?
#
loop_
_entity_poly.entity_id
_entity_poly.type
_entity_poly.pdbx_seq_one_letter_code
_entity_poly.pdbx_strand_id
1 'polypeptide(L)'
;MPKPAEPHTCPLVEHRRYRPQPDGHQHGYHQLLFGLAGATELEIDGHAYRVDERTGLIVPAGSHHEFLGFDGNLQLVADFPARSVALPARLMARPRTFALDGAFGSRVRALAAWRAAAAARGPQTDWQLAATLAAALADCLGMPGDQGIFPLMAVDAYLRANLASPLRVAEVAGHFGWSVRRFQTLFAEAFGDTPHRYQTRLRLDRALQLLTQSALPLADIALASGYPDQTTFTRSFTRRFGQPPGVWRAAARG
;
A
#
# COMPACT_ATOMS: atom_id res chain seq x y z
N MET A 1 -18.04 20.09 14.34
CA MET A 1 -16.58 20.18 14.49
C MET A 1 -15.95 19.27 13.44
N PRO A 2 -14.97 19.72 12.63
CA PRO A 2 -14.27 18.81 11.75
C PRO A 2 -13.57 17.76 12.62
N LYS A 3 -13.73 16.49 12.25
CA LYS A 3 -13.04 15.40 12.93
C LYS A 3 -11.53 15.69 12.81
N PRO A 4 -10.75 15.77 13.89
CA PRO A 4 -9.31 15.91 13.77
C PRO A 4 -8.82 14.78 12.87
N ALA A 5 -8.10 15.13 11.81
CA ALA A 5 -7.61 14.16 10.85
C ALA A 5 -6.67 13.20 11.60
N GLU A 6 -7.17 11.99 11.88
CA GLU A 6 -6.40 10.97 12.58
C GLU A 6 -5.08 10.75 11.81
N PRO A 7 -3.93 10.69 12.49
CA PRO A 7 -2.67 10.45 11.82
C PRO A 7 -2.74 9.10 11.09
N HIS A 8 -2.56 9.14 9.77
CA HIS A 8 -2.45 7.91 8.99
C HIS A 8 -1.23 7.12 9.47
N THR A 9 -1.45 5.87 9.87
CA THR A 9 -0.38 4.91 10.20
C THR A 9 0.16 4.19 8.97
N CYS A 10 -0.58 4.23 7.87
CA CYS A 10 -0.22 3.70 6.55
C CYS A 10 -0.86 4.58 5.46
N PRO A 11 -0.38 4.55 4.21
CA PRO A 11 -0.99 5.29 3.13
C PRO A 11 -2.46 4.91 2.92
N LEU A 12 -3.28 5.90 2.57
CA LEU A 12 -4.69 5.74 2.22
C LEU A 12 -4.90 6.26 0.80
N VAL A 13 -5.59 5.51 -0.05
CA VAL A 13 -5.95 5.98 -1.39
C VAL A 13 -7.45 5.85 -1.63
N GLU A 14 -8.10 6.97 -1.90
CA GLU A 14 -9.54 7.02 -2.06
C GLU A 14 -10.00 8.11 -3.03
N HIS A 15 -11.27 8.03 -3.44
CA HIS A 15 -11.91 9.08 -4.21
C HIS A 15 -12.51 10.10 -3.25
N ARG A 16 -12.20 11.38 -3.43
CA ARG A 16 -12.76 12.48 -2.64
C ARG A 16 -13.55 13.42 -3.54
N ARG A 17 -14.54 14.08 -2.93
CA ARG A 17 -15.24 15.25 -3.47
C ARG A 17 -15.24 16.34 -2.41
N TYR A 18 -14.99 17.56 -2.82
CA TYR A 18 -14.93 18.73 -1.93
C TYR A 18 -16.21 19.56 -2.08
N ARG A 19 -16.63 20.20 -1.00
CA ARG A 19 -17.84 21.04 -0.98
C ARG A 19 -17.54 22.42 -1.57
N PRO A 20 -18.56 23.13 -2.09
CA PRO A 20 -18.43 24.51 -2.57
C PRO A 20 -18.39 25.52 -1.41
N GLN A 21 -17.81 25.14 -0.27
CA GLN A 21 -17.62 25.98 0.89
C GLN A 21 -16.18 25.80 1.37
N PRO A 22 -15.42 26.90 1.59
CA PRO A 22 -14.07 26.81 2.14
C PRO A 22 -14.06 26.03 3.45
N ASP A 23 -13.29 24.95 3.50
CA ASP A 23 -13.04 24.16 4.71
C ASP A 23 -11.54 24.05 4.95
N GLY A 24 -11.07 24.82 5.94
CA GLY A 24 -9.67 24.97 6.28
C GLY A 24 -9.21 23.95 7.31
N HIS A 25 -8.14 23.22 7.01
CA HIS A 25 -7.51 22.33 7.97
C HIS A 25 -6.00 22.17 7.74
N GLN A 26 -5.34 21.68 8.78
CA GLN A 26 -3.93 21.29 8.75
C GLN A 26 -3.86 19.83 9.16
N HIS A 27 -3.04 19.04 8.47
CA HIS A 27 -2.87 17.63 8.77
C HIS A 27 -1.40 17.20 8.80
N GLY A 28 -1.10 16.21 9.65
CA GLY A 28 0.24 15.66 9.86
C GLY A 28 0.69 14.62 8.83
N TYR A 29 0.10 14.61 7.64
CA TYR A 29 0.41 13.67 6.56
C TYR A 29 0.61 14.41 5.23
N HIS A 30 1.34 13.82 4.28
CA HIS A 30 1.44 14.33 2.91
C HIS A 30 0.23 13.88 2.12
N GLN A 31 -0.18 14.67 1.12
CA GLN A 31 -1.29 14.35 0.25
C GLN A 31 -0.92 14.60 -1.22
N LEU A 32 -1.24 13.64 -2.08
CA LEU A 32 -1.21 13.78 -3.54
C LEU A 32 -2.65 13.80 -4.05
N LEU A 33 -3.02 14.87 -4.75
CA LEU A 33 -4.31 15.00 -5.42
C LEU A 33 -4.13 14.82 -6.92
N PHE A 34 -5.01 14.03 -7.52
CA PHE A 34 -5.11 13.86 -8.96
C PHE A 34 -6.53 14.19 -9.40
N GLY A 35 -6.73 15.23 -10.21
CA GLY A 35 -8.07 15.58 -10.69
C GLY A 35 -8.59 14.57 -11.72
N LEU A 36 -9.81 14.08 -11.50
CA LEU A 36 -10.46 13.07 -12.35
C LEU A 36 -11.68 13.60 -13.08
N ALA A 37 -12.41 14.54 -12.47
CA ALA A 37 -13.54 15.24 -13.07
C ALA A 37 -13.75 16.58 -12.38
N GLY A 38 -14.24 17.58 -13.11
CA GLY A 38 -14.49 18.90 -12.55
C GLY A 38 -13.22 19.55 -11.99
N ALA A 39 -13.37 20.47 -11.03
CA ALA A 39 -12.24 21.18 -10.46
C ALA A 39 -12.37 21.43 -8.96
N THR A 40 -11.24 21.53 -8.28
CA THR A 40 -11.12 22.00 -6.91
C THR A 40 -10.02 23.06 -6.84
N GLU A 41 -10.26 24.11 -6.09
CA GLU A 41 -9.24 25.09 -5.71
C GLU A 41 -8.79 24.85 -4.27
N LEU A 42 -7.50 25.05 -4.04
CA LEU A 42 -6.87 24.96 -2.74
C LEU A 42 -6.09 26.24 -2.50
N GLU A 43 -6.28 26.88 -1.36
CA GLU A 43 -5.34 27.89 -0.87
C GLU A 43 -4.36 27.21 0.09
N ILE A 44 -3.05 27.33 -0.16
CA ILE A 44 -2.01 26.79 0.72
C ILE A 44 -0.99 27.90 0.99
N ASP A 45 -0.83 28.27 2.26
CA ASP A 45 0.09 29.33 2.70
C ASP A 45 -0.04 30.62 1.84
N GLY A 46 -1.28 31.05 1.58
CA GLY A 46 -1.61 32.27 0.82
C GLY A 46 -1.48 32.14 -0.71
N HIS A 47 -1.26 30.93 -1.24
CA HIS A 47 -1.15 30.69 -2.67
C HIS A 47 -2.29 29.79 -3.15
N ALA A 48 -2.98 30.21 -4.22
CA ALA A 48 -4.05 29.44 -4.82
C ALA A 48 -3.50 28.40 -5.82
N TYR A 49 -4.00 27.18 -5.72
CA TYR A 49 -3.70 26.04 -6.57
C TYR A 49 -5.01 25.47 -7.11
N ARG A 50 -4.99 25.03 -8.37
CA ARG A 50 -6.15 24.41 -9.02
C ARG A 50 -5.85 22.96 -9.41
N VAL A 51 -6.75 22.07 -9.04
CA VAL A 51 -6.74 20.64 -9.38
C VAL A 51 -7.95 20.35 -10.27
N ASP A 52 -7.70 19.96 -11.52
CA ASP A 52 -8.71 19.55 -12.48
C ASP A 52 -8.25 18.32 -13.29
N GLU A 53 -8.99 17.91 -14.31
CA GLU A 53 -8.70 16.73 -15.14
C GLU A 53 -7.32 16.74 -15.81
N ARG A 54 -6.66 17.91 -15.86
CA ARG A 54 -5.34 18.11 -16.46
C ARG A 54 -4.24 18.34 -15.43
N THR A 55 -4.58 18.54 -14.15
CA THR A 55 -3.61 18.87 -13.11
C THR A 55 -3.78 18.03 -11.85
N GLY A 56 -2.66 17.74 -11.21
CA GLY A 56 -2.63 17.27 -9.83
C GLY A 56 -1.83 18.21 -8.95
N LEU A 57 -1.88 17.97 -7.65
CA LEU A 57 -1.23 18.81 -6.64
C LEU A 57 -0.56 17.95 -5.58
N ILE A 58 0.67 18.34 -5.24
CA ILE A 58 1.40 17.85 -4.06
C ILE A 58 1.12 18.79 -2.90
N VAL A 59 0.71 18.24 -1.76
CA VAL A 59 0.47 18.96 -0.50
C VAL A 59 1.34 18.35 0.60
N PRO A 60 2.40 19.04 1.06
CA PRO A 60 3.24 18.55 2.15
C PRO A 60 2.51 18.44 3.50
N ALA A 61 3.02 17.57 4.37
CA ALA A 61 2.55 17.48 5.74
C ALA A 61 2.80 18.79 6.49
N GLY A 62 1.83 19.19 7.32
CA GLY A 62 1.89 20.44 8.06
C GLY A 62 1.48 21.69 7.27
N SER A 63 1.21 21.59 5.97
CA SER A 63 0.64 22.71 5.22
C SER A 63 -0.79 23.03 5.68
N HIS A 64 -1.05 24.29 6.02
CA HIS A 64 -2.41 24.77 6.25
C HIS A 64 -3.06 25.05 4.91
N HIS A 65 -4.28 24.53 4.70
CA HIS A 65 -4.95 24.72 3.44
C HIS A 65 -6.47 24.70 3.54
N GLU A 66 -7.10 25.46 2.63
CA GLU A 66 -8.55 25.55 2.48
C GLU A 66 -8.97 24.97 1.14
N PHE A 67 -9.99 24.11 1.13
CA PHE A 67 -10.53 23.52 -0.10
C PHE A 67 -11.82 24.19 -0.53
N LEU A 68 -11.93 24.46 -1.83
CA LEU A 68 -13.17 24.85 -2.48
C LEU A 68 -13.42 23.92 -3.67
N GLY A 69 -14.44 23.08 -3.56
CA GLY A 69 -14.86 22.19 -4.64
C GLY A 69 -15.89 22.82 -5.57
N PHE A 70 -15.66 22.76 -6.89
CA PHE A 70 -16.66 23.17 -7.88
C PHE A 70 -17.60 22.02 -8.24
N ASP A 71 -18.70 22.31 -8.95
CA ASP A 71 -19.68 21.29 -9.33
C ASP A 71 -19.04 20.12 -10.09
N GLY A 72 -19.43 18.90 -9.72
CA GLY A 72 -18.96 17.67 -10.33
C GLY A 72 -17.53 17.25 -9.95
N ASN A 73 -16.83 17.99 -9.09
CA ASN A 73 -15.44 17.70 -8.75
C ASN A 73 -15.25 16.28 -8.19
N LEU A 74 -14.23 15.58 -8.69
CA LEU A 74 -13.82 14.25 -8.24
C LEU A 74 -12.30 14.12 -8.35
N GLN A 75 -11.68 13.63 -7.29
CA GLN A 75 -10.24 13.52 -7.17
C GLN A 75 -9.89 12.12 -6.70
N LEU A 76 -8.81 11.56 -7.24
CA LEU A 76 -8.09 10.50 -6.54
C LEU A 76 -7.15 11.17 -5.54
N VAL A 77 -7.22 10.78 -4.28
CA VAL A 77 -6.40 11.35 -3.23
C VAL A 77 -5.61 10.23 -2.57
N ALA A 78 -4.29 10.40 -2.51
CA ALA A 78 -3.39 9.50 -1.81
C ALA A 78 -2.74 10.24 -0.63
N ASP A 79 -3.11 9.83 0.57
CA ASP A 79 -2.52 10.33 1.82
C ASP A 79 -1.37 9.43 2.24
N PHE A 80 -0.31 10.04 2.76
CA PHE A 80 0.90 9.35 3.20
C PHE A 80 1.30 9.87 4.57
N PRO A 81 1.60 9.01 5.56
CA PRO A 81 2.20 9.46 6.82
C PRO A 81 3.37 10.44 6.58
N ALA A 82 3.58 11.46 7.42
CA ALA A 82 4.66 12.44 7.21
C ALA A 82 6.08 11.82 7.12
N ARG A 83 6.25 10.60 7.64
CA ARG A 83 7.50 9.84 7.57
C ARG A 83 7.43 8.67 6.58
N SER A 84 6.43 8.68 5.69
CA SER A 84 6.22 7.62 4.71
C SER A 84 7.42 7.51 3.79
N VAL A 85 7.89 6.29 3.65
CA VAL A 85 9.01 5.95 2.77
C VAL A 85 8.58 5.64 1.35
N ALA A 86 7.27 5.61 1.08
CA ALA A 86 6.74 5.45 -0.26
C ALA A 86 6.90 6.73 -1.11
N LEU A 87 7.31 7.85 -0.50
CA LEU A 87 7.53 9.12 -1.16
C LEU A 87 9.00 9.54 -1.08
N PRO A 88 9.62 9.97 -2.20
CA PRO A 88 10.88 10.68 -2.14
C PRO A 88 10.72 11.97 -1.33
N ALA A 89 11.58 12.21 -0.32
CA ALA A 89 11.46 13.39 0.54
C ALA A 89 11.48 14.71 -0.25
N ARG A 90 12.25 14.75 -1.35
CA ARG A 90 12.32 15.91 -2.27
C ARG A 90 11.00 16.24 -2.95
N LEU A 91 10.15 15.24 -3.18
CA LEU A 91 8.83 15.44 -3.76
C LEU A 91 7.95 16.27 -2.82
N MET A 92 8.14 16.10 -1.52
CA MET A 92 7.32 16.72 -0.46
C MET A 92 7.91 18.00 0.13
N ALA A 93 8.90 18.61 -0.53
CA ALA A 93 9.58 19.79 0.01
C ALA A 93 8.71 21.06 0.03
N ARG A 94 7.76 21.18 -0.91
CA ARG A 94 6.83 22.33 -1.01
C ARG A 94 5.59 21.96 -1.82
N PRO A 95 4.47 22.69 -1.68
CA PRO A 95 3.32 22.54 -2.56
C PRO A 95 3.71 22.75 -4.03
N ARG A 96 3.18 21.92 -4.93
CA ARG A 96 3.46 22.01 -6.38
C ARG A 96 2.41 21.32 -7.23
N THR A 97 1.99 21.97 -8.31
CA THR A 97 1.16 21.37 -9.35
C THR A 97 1.99 20.52 -10.33
N PHE A 98 1.36 19.48 -10.87
CA PHE A 98 1.93 18.67 -11.94
C PHE A 98 0.88 18.36 -13.01
N ALA A 99 1.32 18.07 -14.23
CA ALA A 99 0.43 17.77 -15.34
C ALA A 99 -0.07 16.31 -15.28
N LEU A 100 -1.33 16.10 -15.67
CA LEU A 100 -2.00 14.80 -15.81
C LEU A 100 -2.22 14.46 -17.29
N ASP A 101 -1.16 14.49 -18.08
CA ASP A 101 -1.19 14.28 -19.52
C ASP A 101 -0.49 12.98 -19.96
N GLY A 102 -0.61 12.69 -21.26
CA GLY A 102 0.04 11.57 -21.92
C GLY A 102 -0.15 10.21 -21.22
N ALA A 103 0.95 9.46 -21.14
CA ALA A 103 0.97 8.13 -20.53
C ALA A 103 0.75 8.17 -19.00
N PHE A 104 1.24 9.21 -18.32
CA PHE A 104 1.09 9.36 -16.88
C PHE A 104 -0.37 9.59 -16.49
N GLY A 105 -1.04 10.57 -17.09
CA GLY A 105 -2.46 10.84 -16.84
C GLY A 105 -3.34 9.62 -17.18
N SER A 106 -3.02 8.92 -18.27
CA SER A 106 -3.74 7.69 -18.65
C SER A 106 -3.57 6.58 -17.62
N ARG A 107 -2.36 6.40 -17.06
CA ARG A 107 -2.09 5.45 -15.98
C ARG A 107 -2.83 5.81 -14.70
N VAL A 108 -2.83 7.09 -14.30
CA VAL A 108 -3.56 7.56 -13.10
C VAL A 108 -5.07 7.30 -13.25
N ARG A 109 -5.66 7.60 -14.41
CA ARG A 109 -7.08 7.32 -14.68
C ARG A 109 -7.40 5.82 -14.63
N ALA A 110 -6.54 4.96 -15.17
CA ALA A 110 -6.71 3.52 -15.10
C ALA A 110 -6.65 3.00 -13.64
N LEU A 111 -5.71 3.49 -12.85
CA LEU A 111 -5.58 3.15 -11.43
C LEU A 111 -6.77 3.66 -10.59
N ALA A 112 -7.28 4.86 -10.88
CA ALA A 112 -8.48 5.40 -10.27
C ALA A 112 -9.71 4.52 -10.56
N ALA A 113 -9.94 4.19 -11.83
CA ALA A 113 -11.03 3.32 -12.24
C ALA A 113 -10.93 1.93 -11.57
N TRP A 114 -9.73 1.35 -11.53
CA TRP A 114 -9.48 0.10 -10.81
C TRP A 114 -9.80 0.24 -9.31
N ARG A 115 -9.36 1.31 -8.65
CA ARG A 115 -9.61 1.54 -7.22
C ARG A 115 -11.10 1.67 -6.90
N ALA A 116 -11.87 2.29 -7.81
CA ALA A 116 -13.32 2.40 -7.69
C ALA A 116 -14.02 1.03 -7.81
N ALA A 117 -13.56 0.18 -8.73
CA ALA A 117 -14.10 -1.15 -8.97
C ALA A 117 -13.59 -2.24 -8.00
N ALA A 118 -12.44 -2.03 -7.35
CA ALA A 118 -11.79 -3.02 -6.50
C ALA A 118 -12.64 -3.36 -5.25
N ALA A 119 -12.99 -4.63 -5.12
CA ALA A 119 -13.62 -5.18 -3.92
C ALA A 119 -12.63 -5.22 -2.74
N ALA A 120 -11.36 -5.48 -3.02
CA ALA A 120 -10.30 -5.49 -2.01
C ALA A 120 -10.02 -4.05 -1.52
N ARG A 121 -10.11 -3.84 -0.21
CA ARG A 121 -9.77 -2.58 0.46
C ARG A 121 -8.92 -2.88 1.68
N GLY A 122 -8.10 -1.92 2.07
CA GLY A 122 -7.33 -1.97 3.29
C GLY A 122 -5.86 -1.62 3.09
N PRO A 123 -5.10 -1.60 4.19
CA PRO A 123 -3.75 -1.01 4.25
C PRO A 123 -2.80 -1.52 3.17
N GLN A 124 -2.79 -2.83 2.89
CA GLN A 124 -1.90 -3.40 1.89
C GLN A 124 -2.23 -2.91 0.46
N THR A 125 -3.51 -2.87 0.12
CA THR A 125 -3.97 -2.41 -1.20
C THR A 125 -3.75 -0.91 -1.38
N ASP A 126 -4.06 -0.13 -0.35
CA ASP A 126 -3.87 1.33 -0.38
C ASP A 126 -2.37 1.67 -0.44
N TRP A 127 -1.51 0.94 0.28
CA TRP A 127 -0.07 1.11 0.21
C TRP A 127 0.47 0.82 -1.20
N GLN A 128 0.06 -0.30 -1.82
CA GLN A 128 0.48 -0.66 -3.18
C GLN A 128 0.11 0.42 -4.19
N LEU A 129 -1.13 0.91 -4.12
CA LEU A 129 -1.61 1.95 -5.01
C LEU A 129 -0.89 3.27 -4.78
N ALA A 130 -0.70 3.67 -3.52
CA ALA A 130 0.02 4.88 -3.14
C ALA A 130 1.47 4.87 -3.64
N ALA A 131 2.19 3.76 -3.45
CA ALA A 131 3.56 3.59 -3.93
C ALA A 131 3.64 3.62 -5.47
N THR A 132 2.67 3.01 -6.16
CA THR A 132 2.60 3.03 -7.62
C THR A 132 2.37 4.44 -8.17
N LEU A 133 1.46 5.20 -7.55
CA LEU A 133 1.19 6.60 -7.90
C LEU A 133 2.41 7.48 -7.62
N ALA A 134 3.05 7.31 -6.47
CA ALA A 134 4.25 8.04 -6.08
C ALA A 134 5.42 7.81 -7.05
N ALA A 135 5.68 6.55 -7.42
CA ALA A 135 6.73 6.20 -8.37
C ALA A 135 6.44 6.80 -9.75
N ALA A 136 5.21 6.65 -10.25
CA ALA A 136 4.82 7.21 -11.55
C ALA A 136 4.94 8.75 -11.59
N LEU A 137 4.59 9.43 -10.49
CA LEU A 137 4.75 10.87 -10.37
C LEU A 137 6.23 11.28 -10.30
N ALA A 138 7.06 10.55 -9.56
CA ALA A 138 8.50 10.81 -9.50
C ALA A 138 9.14 10.69 -10.90
N ASP A 139 8.83 9.62 -11.63
CA ASP A 139 9.28 9.41 -13.01
C ASP A 139 8.82 10.56 -13.93
N CYS A 140 7.55 10.95 -13.84
CA CYS A 140 6.98 12.05 -14.62
C CYS A 140 7.68 13.39 -14.36
N LEU A 141 8.13 13.62 -13.13
CA LEU A 141 8.83 14.84 -12.75
C LEU A 141 10.35 14.78 -13.03
N GLY A 142 10.84 13.71 -13.67
CA GLY A 142 12.27 13.50 -13.92
C GLY A 142 13.07 13.39 -12.62
N MET A 143 12.42 13.02 -11.52
CA MET A 143 13.09 12.79 -10.24
C MET A 143 13.69 11.39 -10.29
N PRO A 144 15.02 11.22 -10.20
CA PRO A 144 15.61 9.89 -10.16
C PRO A 144 14.96 9.11 -9.02
N GLY A 145 14.49 7.90 -9.32
CA GLY A 145 13.89 7.01 -8.35
C GLY A 145 14.82 6.90 -7.15
N ASP A 146 14.39 7.46 -6.03
CA ASP A 146 15.16 7.36 -4.80
C ASP A 146 15.25 5.86 -4.48
N GLN A 147 16.43 5.37 -4.11
CA GLN A 147 16.57 4.02 -3.52
C GLN A 147 15.75 3.87 -2.21
N GLY A 148 15.03 4.94 -1.85
CA GLY A 148 14.02 5.14 -0.81
C GLY A 148 12.69 4.37 -0.92
N ILE A 149 12.26 3.93 -2.10
CA ILE A 149 10.92 3.31 -2.26
C ILE A 149 10.98 1.82 -1.92
N PHE A 150 10.15 1.38 -0.97
CA PHE A 150 10.11 -0.02 -0.57
C PHE A 150 9.50 -0.92 -1.68
N PRO A 151 10.23 -1.93 -2.19
CA PRO A 151 9.79 -2.67 -3.38
C PRO A 151 8.81 -3.79 -3.01
N LEU A 152 7.60 -3.44 -2.57
CA LEU A 152 6.60 -4.36 -2.00
C LEU A 152 6.38 -5.61 -2.88
N MET A 153 6.12 -5.45 -4.18
CA MET A 153 5.85 -6.58 -5.07
C MET A 153 7.06 -7.53 -5.19
N ALA A 154 8.27 -6.97 -5.27
CA ALA A 154 9.48 -7.76 -5.35
C ALA A 154 9.76 -8.49 -4.01
N VAL A 155 9.50 -7.83 -2.88
CA VAL A 155 9.60 -8.43 -1.54
C VAL A 155 8.59 -9.57 -1.38
N ASP A 156 7.33 -9.37 -1.77
CA ASP A 156 6.30 -10.44 -1.72
C ASP A 156 6.69 -11.63 -2.59
N ALA A 157 7.10 -11.37 -3.84
CA ALA A 157 7.54 -12.41 -4.76
C ALA A 157 8.75 -13.19 -4.21
N TYR A 158 9.73 -12.49 -3.65
CA TYR A 158 10.90 -13.08 -3.02
C TYR A 158 10.49 -14.01 -1.86
N LEU A 159 9.61 -13.54 -0.97
CA LEU A 159 9.16 -14.32 0.19
C LEU A 159 8.37 -15.57 -0.21
N ARG A 160 7.53 -15.47 -1.26
CA ARG A 160 6.79 -16.60 -1.84
C ARG A 160 7.71 -17.62 -2.52
N ALA A 161 8.73 -17.16 -3.22
CA ALA A 161 9.71 -18.04 -3.85
C ALA A 161 10.56 -18.81 -2.83
N ASN A 162 10.73 -18.24 -1.63
CA ASN A 162 11.59 -18.77 -0.57
C ASN A 162 10.82 -19.33 0.64
N LEU A 163 9.64 -19.94 0.42
CA LEU A 163 8.81 -20.47 1.51
C LEU A 163 9.52 -21.54 2.36
N ALA A 164 10.27 -22.44 1.73
CA ALA A 164 10.93 -23.55 2.41
C ALA A 164 12.18 -23.12 3.21
N SER A 165 12.79 -21.99 2.85
CA SER A 165 13.99 -21.50 3.50
C SER A 165 13.67 -20.81 4.84
N PRO A 166 14.51 -20.96 5.88
CA PRO A 166 14.42 -20.13 7.07
C PRO A 166 14.52 -18.65 6.70
N LEU A 167 13.54 -17.84 7.13
CA LEU A 167 13.59 -16.40 6.87
C LEU A 167 14.63 -15.74 7.78
N ARG A 168 15.70 -15.20 7.19
CA ARG A 168 16.62 -14.30 7.88
C ARG A 168 16.37 -12.88 7.39
N VAL A 169 15.73 -12.07 8.22
CA VAL A 169 15.33 -10.70 7.85
C VAL A 169 16.53 -9.85 7.40
N ALA A 170 17.72 -10.08 7.96
CA ALA A 170 18.94 -9.40 7.54
C ALA A 170 19.35 -9.69 6.09
N GLU A 171 19.19 -10.93 5.64
CA GLU A 171 19.52 -11.34 4.27
C GLU A 171 18.53 -10.72 3.27
N VAL A 172 17.23 -10.74 3.61
CA VAL A 172 16.19 -10.13 2.77
C VAL A 172 16.37 -8.62 2.70
N ALA A 173 16.63 -7.96 3.84
CA ALA A 173 16.89 -6.54 3.89
C ALA A 173 18.11 -6.17 3.03
N GLY A 174 19.23 -6.90 3.18
CA GLY A 174 20.44 -6.70 2.38
C GLY A 174 20.21 -6.93 0.88
N HIS A 175 19.42 -7.95 0.50
CA HIS A 175 19.07 -8.23 -0.89
C HIS A 175 18.35 -7.05 -1.57
N PHE A 176 17.53 -6.31 -0.82
CA PHE A 176 16.81 -5.13 -1.32
C PHE A 176 17.52 -3.80 -1.02
N GLY A 177 18.78 -3.82 -0.54
CA GLY A 177 19.56 -2.60 -0.29
C GLY A 177 19.17 -1.84 0.99
N TRP A 178 18.52 -2.49 1.95
CA TRP A 178 18.00 -1.88 3.17
C TRP A 178 18.76 -2.32 4.43
N SER A 179 18.92 -1.41 5.39
CA SER A 179 19.27 -1.82 6.75
C SER A 179 18.12 -2.61 7.39
N VAL A 180 18.44 -3.56 8.29
CA VAL A 180 17.43 -4.45 8.91
C VAL A 180 16.32 -3.65 9.60
N ARG A 181 16.70 -2.65 10.40
CA ARG A 181 15.76 -1.78 11.12
C ARG A 181 14.84 -1.05 10.15
N ARG A 182 15.40 -0.45 9.09
CA ARG A 182 14.61 0.28 8.11
C ARG A 182 13.66 -0.68 7.41
N PHE A 183 14.17 -1.79 6.86
CA PHE A 183 13.36 -2.82 6.20
C PHE A 183 12.19 -3.29 7.07
N GLN A 184 12.39 -3.58 8.34
CA GLN A 184 11.31 -4.01 9.25
C GLN A 184 10.23 -2.95 9.42
N THR A 185 10.61 -1.67 9.55
CA THR A 185 9.65 -0.55 9.60
C THR A 185 8.85 -0.47 8.30
N LEU A 186 9.53 -0.43 7.14
CA LEU A 186 8.84 -0.34 5.84
C LEU A 186 7.95 -1.55 5.59
N PHE A 187 8.42 -2.73 5.97
CA PHE A 187 7.69 -3.97 5.82
C PHE A 187 6.41 -3.96 6.67
N ALA A 188 6.50 -3.54 7.93
CA ALA A 188 5.32 -3.46 8.81
C ALA A 188 4.30 -2.43 8.31
N GLU A 189 4.76 -1.28 7.83
CA GLU A 189 3.90 -0.27 7.20
C GLU A 189 3.23 -0.79 5.92
N ALA A 190 3.96 -1.56 5.11
CA ALA A 190 3.52 -2.03 3.80
C ALA A 190 2.63 -3.28 3.85
N PHE A 191 2.96 -4.25 4.71
CA PHE A 191 2.29 -5.54 4.80
C PHE A 191 1.37 -5.67 6.03
N GLY A 192 1.38 -4.68 6.92
CA GLY A 192 0.60 -4.67 8.17
C GLY A 192 1.06 -5.70 9.20
N ASP A 193 2.23 -6.33 9.01
CA ASP A 193 2.75 -7.36 9.90
C ASP A 193 4.28 -7.44 9.82
N THR A 194 4.93 -8.20 10.71
CA THR A 194 6.38 -8.43 10.64
C THR A 194 6.73 -9.42 9.54
N PRO A 195 7.97 -9.38 8.97
CA PRO A 195 8.40 -10.33 7.94
C PRO A 195 8.18 -11.80 8.31
N HIS A 196 8.45 -12.18 9.55
CA HIS A 196 8.26 -13.55 10.03
C HIS A 196 6.80 -13.98 10.09
N ARG A 197 5.91 -13.09 10.57
CA ARG A 197 4.48 -13.38 10.64
C ARG A 197 3.87 -13.42 9.24
N TYR A 198 4.30 -12.53 8.35
CA TYR A 198 3.93 -12.57 6.94
C TYR A 198 4.36 -13.87 6.26
N GLN A 199 5.62 -14.30 6.43
CA GLN A 199 6.09 -15.58 5.91
C GLN A 199 5.26 -16.75 6.45
N THR A 200 4.93 -16.75 7.74
CA THR A 200 4.08 -17.76 8.35
C THR A 200 2.69 -17.80 7.69
N ARG A 201 2.11 -16.63 7.40
CA ARG A 201 0.84 -16.53 6.68
C ARG A 201 0.95 -17.13 5.28
N LEU A 202 1.96 -16.75 4.51
CA LEU A 202 2.19 -17.29 3.17
C LEU A 202 2.34 -18.83 3.17
N ARG A 203 3.06 -19.38 4.15
CA ARG A 203 3.22 -20.84 4.32
C ARG A 203 1.89 -21.52 4.58
N LEU A 204 1.05 -20.94 5.44
CA LEU A 204 -0.26 -21.49 5.77
C LEU A 204 -1.24 -21.36 4.59
N ASP A 205 -1.19 -20.26 3.84
CA ASP A 205 -1.99 -20.07 2.63
C ASP A 205 -1.62 -21.13 1.57
N ARG A 206 -0.31 -21.41 1.40
CA ARG A 206 0.17 -22.49 0.52
C ARG A 206 -0.29 -23.86 1.00
N ALA A 207 -0.24 -24.13 2.29
CA ALA A 207 -0.70 -25.39 2.87
C ALA A 207 -2.21 -25.58 2.64
N LEU A 208 -3.00 -24.53 2.79
CA LEU A 208 -4.44 -24.56 2.54
C LEU A 208 -4.76 -24.89 1.08
N GLN A 209 -4.01 -24.32 0.13
CA GLN A 209 -4.12 -24.68 -1.29
C GLN A 209 -3.80 -26.17 -1.52
N LEU A 210 -2.69 -26.67 -0.97
CA LEU A 210 -2.32 -28.07 -1.12
C LEU A 210 -3.33 -29.03 -0.47
N LEU A 211 -3.91 -28.65 0.68
CA LEU A 211 -4.94 -29.45 1.37
C LEU A 211 -6.22 -29.59 0.55
N THR A 212 -6.57 -28.56 -0.21
CA THR A 212 -7.80 -28.50 -1.01
C THR A 212 -7.61 -29.08 -2.42
N GLN A 213 -6.42 -28.92 -3.01
CA GLN A 213 -6.17 -29.23 -4.42
C GLN A 213 -5.40 -30.54 -4.65
N SER A 214 -4.96 -31.23 -3.59
CA SER A 214 -4.14 -32.44 -3.73
C SER A 214 -4.51 -33.56 -2.75
N ALA A 215 -3.96 -34.75 -3.01
CA ALA A 215 -4.02 -35.90 -2.10
C ALA A 215 -2.72 -36.13 -1.32
N LEU A 216 -1.80 -35.15 -1.32
CA LEU A 216 -0.51 -35.29 -0.66
C LEU A 216 -0.67 -35.64 0.83
N PRO A 217 0.15 -36.54 1.39
CA PRO A 217 0.26 -36.76 2.82
C PRO A 217 0.47 -35.45 3.61
N LEU A 218 -0.03 -35.37 4.84
CA LEU A 218 0.12 -34.15 5.66
C LEU A 218 1.58 -33.79 5.93
N ALA A 219 2.46 -34.80 6.04
CA ALA A 219 3.90 -34.62 6.15
C ALA A 219 4.48 -33.92 4.90
N ASP A 220 4.09 -34.36 3.70
CA ASP A 220 4.56 -33.77 2.44
C ASP A 220 4.03 -32.35 2.26
N ILE A 221 2.78 -32.08 2.67
CA ILE A 221 2.26 -30.70 2.69
C ILE A 221 3.05 -29.81 3.64
N ALA A 222 3.42 -30.32 4.82
CA ALA A 222 4.22 -29.57 5.77
C ALA A 222 5.55 -29.14 5.13
N LEU A 223 6.28 -30.10 4.54
CA LEU A 223 7.55 -29.85 3.86
C LEU A 223 7.40 -28.90 2.66
N ALA A 224 6.42 -29.15 1.79
CA ALA A 224 6.15 -28.31 0.62
C ALA A 224 5.70 -26.88 0.97
N SER A 225 5.15 -26.69 2.18
CA SER A 225 4.75 -25.38 2.70
C SER A 225 5.85 -24.74 3.56
N GLY A 226 7.03 -25.36 3.67
CA GLY A 226 8.19 -24.82 4.36
C GLY A 226 8.19 -24.98 5.88
N TYR A 227 7.48 -25.98 6.39
CA TYR A 227 7.62 -26.43 7.77
C TYR A 227 8.64 -27.57 7.86
N PRO A 228 9.45 -27.63 8.94
CA PRO A 228 10.45 -28.69 9.09
C PRO A 228 9.82 -30.06 9.36
N ASP A 229 8.60 -30.08 9.91
CA ASP A 229 7.91 -31.31 10.29
C ASP A 229 6.39 -31.09 10.37
N GLN A 230 5.64 -32.20 10.33
CA GLN A 230 4.17 -32.20 10.39
C GLN A 230 3.62 -31.67 11.71
N THR A 231 4.32 -31.85 12.82
CA THR A 231 3.88 -31.43 14.16
C THR A 231 3.87 -29.91 14.26
N THR A 232 4.95 -29.26 13.83
CA THR A 232 5.11 -27.80 13.77
C THR A 232 4.09 -27.17 12.82
N PHE A 233 3.87 -27.80 11.67
CA PHE A 233 2.82 -27.42 10.73
C PHE A 233 1.43 -27.50 11.38
N THR A 234 1.07 -28.65 11.95
CA THR A 234 -0.25 -28.89 12.55
C THR A 234 -0.56 -27.88 13.65
N ARG A 235 0.41 -27.60 14.53
CA ARG A 235 0.27 -26.58 15.57
C ARG A 235 0.03 -25.19 14.98
N SER A 236 0.80 -24.80 13.97
CA SER A 236 0.68 -23.48 13.33
C SER A 236 -0.65 -23.32 12.56
N PHE A 237 -1.07 -24.38 11.86
CA PHE A 237 -2.32 -24.43 11.13
C PHE A 237 -3.52 -24.34 12.07
N THR A 238 -3.55 -25.17 13.12
CA THR A 238 -4.63 -25.17 14.12
C THR A 238 -4.74 -23.82 14.81
N ARG A 239 -3.61 -23.19 15.16
CA ARG A 239 -3.60 -21.84 15.74
C ARG A 239 -4.24 -20.79 14.82
N ARG A 240 -4.07 -20.91 13.50
CA ARG A 240 -4.57 -19.94 12.52
C ARG A 240 -6.01 -20.18 12.08
N PHE A 241 -6.43 -21.44 12.01
CA PHE A 241 -7.68 -21.87 11.39
C PHE A 241 -8.66 -22.56 12.36
N GLY A 242 -8.28 -22.71 13.64
CA GLY A 242 -9.13 -23.26 14.69
C GLY A 242 -9.26 -24.79 14.69
N GLN A 243 -8.84 -25.48 13.62
CA GLN A 243 -8.91 -26.94 13.52
C GLN A 243 -7.65 -27.55 12.88
N PRO A 244 -7.32 -28.82 13.19
CA PRO A 244 -6.20 -29.52 12.58
C PRO A 244 -6.35 -29.70 11.06
N PRO A 245 -5.24 -29.74 10.30
CA PRO A 245 -5.27 -29.84 8.84
C PRO A 245 -5.91 -31.13 8.32
N GLY A 246 -5.84 -32.23 9.08
CA GLY A 246 -6.52 -33.49 8.74
C GLY A 246 -8.04 -33.37 8.82
N VAL A 247 -8.55 -32.72 9.87
CA VAL A 247 -9.99 -32.45 10.04
C VAL A 247 -10.46 -31.50 8.95
N TRP A 248 -9.68 -30.43 8.68
CA TRP A 248 -9.96 -29.49 7.59
C TRP A 248 -10.11 -30.21 6.24
N ARG A 249 -9.19 -31.11 5.91
CA ARG A 249 -9.23 -31.87 4.65
C ARG A 249 -10.45 -32.79 4.56
N ALA A 250 -10.81 -33.47 5.65
CA ALA A 250 -11.97 -34.35 5.65
C ALA A 250 -13.26 -33.56 5.39
N ALA A 251 -13.40 -32.39 6.04
CA ALA A 251 -14.53 -31.49 5.85
C ALA A 251 -14.61 -30.88 4.44
N ALA A 252 -13.48 -30.71 3.75
CA ALA A 252 -13.45 -30.18 2.37
C ALA A 252 -13.75 -31.23 1.28
N ARG A 253 -13.78 -32.53 1.65
CA ARG A 253 -14.02 -33.65 0.72
C ARG A 253 -15.40 -34.31 0.91
N GLY A 254 -16.09 -33.98 1.99
CA GLY A 254 -17.51 -34.31 2.20
C GLY A 254 -18.39 -33.18 1.71
#